data_AF-A0A177EDV6-F1
#
_entry.id   AF-A0A177EDV6-F1
#
_cell.length_a   1.000
_cell.length_b   1.000
_cell.length_c   1.000
_cell.angle_alpha   90.00
_cell.angle_beta   90.00
_cell.angle_gamma   90.00
#
_symmetry.space_group_name_H-M   'P 1'
#
loop_
_entity.id
_entity.type
_entity.pdbx_description
1 polymer ?
#
loop_
_entity_poly.entity_id
_entity_poly.type
_entity_poly.pdbx_seq_one_letter_code
_entity_poly.pdbx_strand_id
1 'polypeptide(L)'
;MSEASTISYEEIEKEIERMQSTNSKAREESLQNLYQISKEIGQVYTKEYLIPFLKTILDTNEEAKDSVIAQMDKIVKELIEEVDPVLEIYQEIFLTRDEAIRSKAAEALISEAVFIGGKKQRLENELSKVEAFIRMLGESRFIMHRLSAVVLVKKFILEVEKDKHALEGLFKALIEDASLIVRKKALSEVEVLACFYQEPELLKLVEKVLGDPEDSVRSFFVYPLSLLPANRVSALFHIKIFKEASTDHSWQIRSKATEIIKDTAVYVYRYAPEEGTAILQLIESLVTDKEEMVREHAAKTMHQVLAAVPETKERILYFVDKASTDKSPRVRKIVPETLSALAEFISKEDSELFIFPIIRRLLTDDNTATKMETISKLRSLYDKLGSSAITEALAPVINDLESTSWRTRIAVLRSIASLSRQIEKTYFNLHLRAAVFKMFTDPVWAVRKEVAVIVAEIGTSFGAEWLVSEALPHLEDLKSSRHYAHRISYVTAAAEILKTLWPTELQKVLAGALAGLARDPVPQVRQAVAVAVTGGILEEKDQILQILHEDDHPGVVRASRMGPG
;
A
#
# COMPACT_ATOMS: atom_id res chain seq x y z
N MET A 1 5.21 21.11 50.58
CA MET A 1 6.60 20.63 50.56
C MET A 1 6.56 19.19 50.10
N SER A 2 6.69 18.97 48.79
CA SER A 2 6.86 17.62 48.23
C SER A 2 8.35 17.36 48.15
N GLU A 3 8.82 16.29 48.78
CA GLU A 3 10.21 15.83 48.70
C GLU A 3 10.58 15.58 47.24
N ALA A 4 11.43 16.46 46.69
CA ALA A 4 12.12 16.20 45.44
C ALA A 4 13.15 15.12 45.73
N SER A 5 12.99 13.95 45.10
CA SER A 5 13.98 12.87 45.12
C SER A 5 15.28 13.40 44.53
N THR A 6 16.19 13.83 45.40
CA THR A 6 17.52 14.32 45.01
C THR A 6 18.32 13.11 44.55
N ILE A 7 18.58 13.00 43.25
CA ILE A 7 19.47 11.94 42.75
C ILE A 7 20.85 12.19 43.36
N SER A 8 21.42 11.18 44.01
CA SER A 8 22.75 11.31 44.60
C SER A 8 23.82 11.44 43.51
N TYR A 9 24.94 12.11 43.80
CA TYR A 9 26.06 12.21 42.85
C TYR A 9 26.56 10.82 42.38
N GLU A 10 26.51 9.80 43.23
CA GLU A 10 26.84 8.41 42.86
C GLU A 10 25.87 7.80 41.84
N GLU A 11 24.59 8.19 41.89
CA GLU A 11 23.59 7.74 40.91
C GLU A 11 23.78 8.44 39.56
N ILE A 12 24.16 9.72 39.56
CA ILE A 12 24.51 10.45 38.33
C ILE A 12 25.73 9.82 37.65
N GLU A 13 26.77 9.48 38.42
CA GLU A 13 27.97 8.84 37.89
C GLU A 13 27.65 7.47 37.27
N LYS A 14 26.81 6.66 37.93
CA LYS A 14 26.33 5.38 37.38
C LYS A 14 25.55 5.56 36.09
N GLU A 15 24.70 6.58 35.99
CA GLU A 15 23.95 6.84 34.76
C GLU A 15 24.89 7.28 33.63
N ILE A 16 25.88 8.13 33.90
CA ILE A 16 26.92 8.50 32.92
C ILE A 16 27.68 7.26 32.42
N GLU A 17 28.07 6.35 33.31
CA GLU A 17 28.69 5.07 32.92
C GLU A 17 27.75 4.21 32.06
N ARG A 18 26.46 4.15 32.41
CA ARG A 18 25.45 3.40 31.64
C ARG A 18 25.24 3.98 30.24
N MET A 19 25.36 5.29 30.05
CA MET A 19 25.32 5.92 28.72
C MET A 19 26.48 5.49 27.81
N GLN A 20 27.62 5.10 28.38
CA GLN A 20 28.77 4.57 27.65
C GLN A 20 28.73 3.05 27.47
N SER A 21 27.70 2.38 28.00
CA SER A 21 27.58 0.92 27.94
C SER A 21 27.56 0.40 26.49
N THR A 22 28.08 -0.79 26.28
CA THR A 22 27.93 -1.52 25.01
C THR A 22 26.51 -2.09 24.83
N ASN A 23 25.71 -2.13 25.90
CA ASN A 23 24.32 -2.58 25.84
C ASN A 23 23.40 -1.42 25.40
N SER A 24 22.81 -1.53 24.21
CA SER A 24 21.93 -0.51 23.63
C SER A 24 20.75 -0.15 24.53
N LYS A 25 20.10 -1.15 25.15
CA LYS A 25 18.96 -0.93 26.06
C LYS A 25 19.37 -0.18 27.32
N ALA A 26 20.52 -0.52 27.91
CA ALA A 26 21.01 0.16 29.11
C ALA A 26 21.37 1.62 28.81
N ARG A 27 21.93 1.90 27.63
CA ARG A 27 22.16 3.27 27.17
C ARG A 27 20.85 4.01 26.97
N GLU A 28 19.89 3.42 26.27
CA GLU A 28 18.60 4.05 26.00
C GLU A 28 17.85 4.42 27.29
N GLU A 29 17.77 3.49 28.24
CA GLU A 29 17.18 3.72 29.57
C GLU A 29 17.86 4.90 30.29
N SER A 30 19.19 4.99 30.19
CA SER A 30 19.93 6.10 30.82
C SER A 30 19.74 7.42 30.09
N LEU A 31 19.72 7.41 28.75
CA LEU A 31 19.45 8.59 27.94
C LEU A 31 18.04 9.13 28.20
N GLN A 32 17.06 8.29 28.52
CA GLN A 32 15.72 8.72 28.91
C GLN A 32 15.69 9.52 30.23
N ASN A 33 16.74 9.42 31.05
CA ASN A 33 16.88 10.17 32.31
C ASN A 33 17.67 11.48 32.14
N LEU A 34 18.09 11.85 30.93
CA LEU A 34 18.96 13.01 30.69
C LEU A 34 18.43 14.33 31.26
N TYR A 35 17.11 14.56 31.15
CA TYR A 35 16.50 15.76 31.72
C TYR A 35 16.70 15.83 33.25
N GLN A 36 16.49 14.73 33.96
CA GLN A 36 16.63 14.70 35.41
C GLN A 36 18.11 14.88 35.82
N ILE A 37 19.04 14.25 35.10
CA ILE A 37 20.48 14.44 35.32
C ILE A 37 20.86 15.91 35.13
N SER A 38 20.39 16.53 34.05
CA SER A 38 20.67 17.94 33.73
C SER A 38 20.14 18.88 34.81
N LYS A 39 18.99 18.55 35.39
CA LYS A 39 18.36 19.32 36.47
C LYS A 39 19.17 19.30 37.77
N GLU A 40 19.73 18.15 38.12
CA GLU A 40 20.51 17.96 39.34
C GLU A 40 21.91 18.59 39.24
N ILE A 41 22.60 18.42 38.09
CA ILE A 41 23.92 19.04 37.89
C ILE A 41 23.82 20.55 37.61
N GLY A 42 22.65 21.03 37.20
CA GLY A 42 22.38 22.43 36.92
C GLY A 42 22.90 22.91 35.56
N GLN A 43 22.56 24.16 35.24
CA GLN A 43 22.79 24.76 33.92
C GLN A 43 24.27 24.79 33.48
N VAL A 44 25.17 25.23 34.37
CA VAL A 44 26.60 25.39 34.04
C VAL A 44 27.22 24.04 33.67
N TYR A 45 27.02 23.02 34.52
CA TYR A 45 27.58 21.69 34.25
C TYR A 45 26.91 21.00 33.06
N THR A 46 25.61 21.24 32.85
CA THR A 46 24.91 20.75 31.66
C THR A 46 25.58 21.28 30.39
N LYS A 47 25.81 22.59 30.31
CA LYS A 47 26.43 23.24 29.14
C LYS A 47 27.89 22.85 28.96
N GLU A 48 28.70 22.95 30.00
CA GLU A 48 30.16 22.82 29.88
C GLU A 48 30.65 21.36 29.84
N TYR A 49 29.87 20.41 30.35
CA TYR A 49 30.32 19.01 30.50
C TYR A 49 29.35 18.01 29.88
N LEU A 50 28.06 18.06 30.22
CA LEU A 50 27.11 17.04 29.75
C LEU A 50 26.87 17.12 28.23
N ILE A 51 26.72 18.33 27.69
CA ILE A 51 26.52 18.54 26.24
C ILE A 51 27.73 18.04 25.42
N PRO A 52 28.98 18.47 25.72
CA PRO A 52 30.17 17.91 25.07
C PRO A 52 30.30 16.39 25.22
N PHE A 53 29.91 15.83 26.38
CA PHE A 53 29.90 14.39 26.59
C PHE A 53 28.89 13.67 25.69
N LEU A 54 27.66 14.17 25.61
CA LEU A 54 26.62 13.62 24.73
C LEU A 54 27.05 13.61 23.27
N LYS A 55 27.80 14.63 22.83
CA LYS A 55 28.39 14.69 21.50
C LYS A 55 29.20 13.44 21.17
N THR A 56 30.03 12.98 22.11
CA THR A 56 30.86 11.77 21.93
C THR A 56 30.04 10.49 21.84
N ILE A 57 28.89 10.44 22.53
CA ILE A 57 27.96 9.31 22.46
C ILE A 57 27.26 9.30 21.10
N LEU A 58 26.78 10.45 20.63
CA LEU A 58 26.02 10.59 19.39
C LEU A 58 26.84 10.29 18.13
N ASP A 59 28.13 10.61 18.14
CA ASP A 59 29.06 10.31 17.04
C ASP A 59 29.15 8.80 16.76
N THR A 60 29.06 7.98 17.81
CA THR A 60 29.24 6.52 17.69
C THR A 60 27.94 5.72 17.76
N ASN A 61 26.83 6.32 18.20
CA ASN A 61 25.57 5.61 18.48
C ASN A 61 24.36 6.29 17.82
N GLU A 62 23.96 5.78 16.64
CA GLU A 62 22.76 6.26 15.94
C GLU A 62 21.47 6.08 16.75
N GLU A 63 21.33 4.97 17.47
CA GLU A 63 20.15 4.65 18.29
C GLU A 63 19.95 5.65 19.45
N ALA A 64 21.02 6.32 19.90
CA ALA A 64 20.95 7.30 20.98
C ALA A 64 20.26 8.60 20.56
N LYS A 65 20.29 8.94 19.27
CA LYS A 65 19.82 10.24 18.75
C LYS A 65 18.36 10.50 19.09
N ASP A 66 17.49 9.50 18.93
CA ASP A 66 16.06 9.68 19.17
C ASP A 66 15.74 9.98 20.65
N SER A 67 16.43 9.28 21.55
CA SER A 67 16.31 9.50 23.00
C SER A 67 16.84 10.88 23.40
N VAL A 68 17.96 11.31 22.84
CA VAL A 68 18.53 12.64 23.13
C VAL A 68 17.60 13.75 22.64
N ILE A 69 17.06 13.66 21.41
CA ILE A 69 16.08 14.64 20.89
C ILE A 69 14.87 14.74 21.83
N ALA A 70 14.34 13.61 22.29
CA ALA A 70 13.15 13.59 23.16
C ALA A 70 13.38 14.26 24.52
N GLN A 71 14.60 14.24 25.05
CA GLN A 71 14.93 14.89 26.32
C GLN A 71 15.35 16.34 26.15
N MET A 72 15.87 16.71 24.98
CA MET A 72 16.39 18.05 24.71
C MET A 72 15.32 19.12 24.90
N ASP A 73 14.08 18.88 24.45
CA ASP A 73 12.96 19.82 24.63
C ASP A 73 12.75 20.20 26.10
N LYS A 74 12.83 19.23 27.03
CA LYS A 74 12.67 19.48 28.47
C LYS A 74 13.87 20.22 29.05
N ILE A 75 15.08 19.83 28.65
CA ILE A 75 16.34 20.47 29.08
C ILE A 75 16.35 21.93 28.63
N VAL A 76 15.93 22.19 27.39
CA VAL A 76 15.87 23.54 26.83
C VAL A 76 14.89 24.42 27.58
N LYS A 77 13.69 23.91 27.88
CA LYS A 77 12.64 24.71 28.53
C LYS A 77 13.04 25.22 29.92
N GLU A 78 13.80 24.44 30.67
CA GLU A 78 14.15 24.74 32.06
C GLU A 78 15.58 25.27 32.27
N LEU A 79 16.57 24.74 31.54
CA LEU A 79 17.99 24.94 31.86
C LEU A 79 18.72 25.75 30.81
N ILE A 80 18.32 25.68 29.53
CA ILE A 80 19.03 26.36 28.45
C ILE A 80 18.42 27.74 28.19
N GLU A 81 19.30 28.68 27.89
CA GLU A 81 19.00 30.11 27.88
C GLU A 81 19.38 30.81 26.57
N GLU A 82 20.06 30.09 25.69
CA GLU A 82 20.55 30.51 24.37
C GLU A 82 20.68 29.25 23.50
N VAL A 83 20.56 29.38 22.18
CA VAL A 83 20.53 28.20 21.30
C VAL A 83 21.90 27.56 21.06
N ASP A 84 23.01 28.26 21.29
CA ASP A 84 24.36 27.78 20.90
C ASP A 84 24.72 26.37 21.43
N PRO A 85 24.52 26.04 22.72
CA PRO A 85 24.81 24.69 23.23
C PRO A 85 23.93 23.61 22.60
N VAL A 86 22.72 23.98 22.20
CA VAL A 86 21.77 23.09 21.53
C VAL A 86 22.27 22.76 20.13
N LEU A 87 22.74 23.78 19.39
CA LEU A 87 23.29 23.61 18.03
C LEU A 87 24.43 22.58 17.97
N GLU A 88 25.30 22.54 18.99
CA GLU A 88 26.41 21.59 19.04
C GLU A 88 25.96 20.12 19.06
N ILE A 89 24.86 19.82 19.76
CA ILE A 89 24.29 18.47 19.84
C ILE A 89 23.60 18.14 18.52
N TYR A 90 22.78 19.06 18.03
CA TYR A 90 22.04 18.86 16.80
C TYR A 90 22.96 18.70 15.60
N GLN A 91 24.15 19.30 15.62
CA GLN A 91 25.17 19.07 14.60
C GLN A 91 25.47 17.57 14.43
N GLU A 92 25.71 16.84 15.53
CA GLU A 92 25.98 15.40 15.47
C GLU A 92 24.72 14.58 15.17
N ILE A 93 23.55 15.00 15.66
CA ILE A 93 22.27 14.34 15.35
C ILE A 93 22.04 14.38 13.83
N PHE A 94 22.28 15.53 13.19
CA PHE A 94 22.05 15.74 11.76
C PHE A 94 23.03 15.00 10.83
N LEU A 95 24.03 14.29 11.36
CA LEU A 95 24.80 13.29 10.60
C LEU A 95 24.06 11.97 10.39
N THR A 96 22.87 11.80 10.99
CA THR A 96 22.09 10.56 10.87
C THR A 96 21.71 10.24 9.43
N ARG A 97 21.65 8.94 9.14
CA ARG A 97 21.13 8.41 7.88
C ARG A 97 19.60 8.30 7.88
N ASP A 98 18.98 8.28 9.05
CA ASP A 98 17.55 8.10 9.22
C ASP A 98 16.77 9.41 8.95
N GLU A 99 15.84 9.36 8.00
CA GLU A 99 15.02 10.52 7.63
C GLU A 99 13.99 10.89 8.70
N ALA A 100 13.47 9.93 9.46
CA ALA A 100 12.54 10.18 10.55
C ALA A 100 13.25 10.94 11.68
N ILE A 101 14.47 10.52 12.04
CA ILE A 101 15.29 11.21 13.05
C ILE A 101 15.63 12.63 12.58
N ARG A 102 16.04 12.83 11.31
CA ARG A 102 16.30 14.18 10.76
C ARG A 102 15.08 15.08 10.88
N SER A 103 13.90 14.56 10.55
CA SER A 103 12.66 15.36 10.56
C SER A 103 12.25 15.74 11.98
N LYS A 104 12.31 14.79 12.92
CA LYS A 104 12.07 15.02 14.35
C LYS A 104 13.06 16.01 14.94
N ALA A 105 14.34 15.89 14.58
CA ALA A 105 15.39 16.78 15.03
C ALA A 105 15.21 18.21 14.51
N ALA A 106 14.86 18.38 13.23
CA ALA A 106 14.58 19.69 12.65
C ALA A 106 13.40 20.36 13.36
N GLU A 107 12.33 19.61 13.64
CA GLU A 107 11.19 20.14 14.39
C GLU A 107 11.54 20.57 15.81
N ALA A 108 12.24 19.71 16.55
CA ALA A 108 12.66 20.01 17.90
C ALA A 108 13.56 21.25 17.95
N LEU A 109 14.58 21.34 17.07
CA LEU A 109 15.50 22.48 17.04
C LEU A 109 14.80 23.82 16.78
N ILE A 110 13.91 23.89 15.78
CA ILE A 110 13.21 25.15 15.48
C ILE A 110 12.26 25.53 16.64
N SER A 111 11.53 24.56 17.20
CA SER A 111 10.64 24.80 18.35
C SER A 111 11.39 25.31 19.58
N GLU A 112 12.54 24.70 19.88
CA GLU A 112 13.44 25.07 20.97
C GLU A 112 13.97 26.50 20.78
N ALA A 113 14.43 26.86 19.58
CA ALA A 113 14.91 28.21 19.28
C ALA A 113 13.81 29.26 19.42
N VAL A 114 12.60 28.97 18.94
CA VAL A 114 11.43 29.86 19.09
C VAL A 114 11.08 30.04 20.56
N PHE A 115 11.10 28.97 21.36
CA PHE A 115 10.83 29.04 22.79
C PHE A 115 11.84 29.90 23.54
N ILE A 116 13.15 29.67 23.33
CA ILE A 116 14.22 30.45 23.97
C ILE A 116 14.10 31.92 23.58
N GLY A 117 13.92 32.18 22.28
CA GLY A 117 13.77 33.51 21.72
C GLY A 117 12.58 34.28 22.28
N GLY A 118 11.42 33.63 22.39
CA GLY A 118 10.20 34.20 22.94
C GLY A 118 10.32 34.53 24.43
N LYS A 119 10.88 33.62 25.24
CA LYS A 119 11.04 33.81 26.69
C LYS A 119 11.89 35.04 27.05
N LYS A 120 12.87 35.39 26.21
CA LYS A 120 13.83 36.47 26.46
C LYS A 120 13.63 37.72 25.61
N GLN A 121 12.57 37.78 24.81
CA GLN A 121 12.36 38.87 23.83
C GLN A 121 13.54 39.03 22.86
N ARG A 122 14.21 37.92 22.50
CA ARG A 122 15.41 37.85 21.63
C ARG A 122 15.21 36.94 20.43
N LEU A 123 13.96 36.74 20.01
CA LEU A 123 13.59 35.80 18.95
C LEU A 123 14.41 35.97 17.68
N GLU A 124 14.57 37.21 17.20
CA GLU A 124 15.34 37.50 15.98
C GLU A 124 16.81 37.06 16.10
N ASN A 125 17.45 37.31 17.25
CA ASN A 125 18.84 36.90 17.47
C ASN A 125 19.02 35.37 17.49
N GLU A 126 18.13 34.64 18.17
CA GLU A 126 18.24 33.18 18.25
C GLU A 126 17.91 32.53 16.90
N LEU A 127 16.95 33.06 16.15
CA LEU A 127 16.64 32.58 14.80
C LEU A 127 17.79 32.86 13.81
N SER A 128 18.47 34.01 13.92
CA SER A 128 19.66 34.29 13.10
C SER A 128 20.81 33.29 13.36
N LYS A 129 20.98 32.81 14.59
CA LYS A 129 21.95 31.75 14.90
C LYS A 129 21.56 30.42 14.27
N VAL A 130 20.28 30.06 14.34
CA VAL A 130 19.77 28.86 13.65
C VAL A 130 19.94 28.99 12.14
N GLU A 131 19.68 30.15 11.55
CA GLU A 131 19.92 30.40 10.13
C GLU A 131 21.39 30.17 9.76
N ALA A 132 22.32 30.74 10.53
CA ALA A 132 23.77 30.56 10.32
C ALA A 132 24.17 29.08 10.45
N PHE A 133 23.56 28.35 11.38
CA PHE A 133 23.77 26.91 11.53
C PHE A 133 23.26 26.12 10.32
N ILE A 134 22.08 26.45 9.79
CA ILE A 134 21.53 25.81 8.57
C ILE A 134 22.48 26.03 7.39
N ARG A 135 23.03 27.24 7.22
CA ARG A 135 24.03 27.53 6.18
C ARG A 135 25.29 26.69 6.35
N MET A 136 25.82 26.62 7.56
CA MET A 136 26.99 25.79 7.88
C MET A 136 26.76 24.32 7.52
N LEU A 137 25.57 23.76 7.83
CA LEU A 137 25.22 22.40 7.46
C LEU A 137 25.09 22.23 5.94
N GLY A 138 24.45 23.18 5.24
CA GLY A 138 24.24 23.12 3.80
C GLY A 138 25.53 23.30 2.98
N GLU A 139 26.54 23.95 3.54
CA GLU A 139 27.88 24.08 2.93
C GLU A 139 28.86 22.99 3.40
N SER A 140 28.40 22.07 4.25
CA SER A 140 29.25 21.04 4.82
C SER A 140 29.71 20.02 3.79
N ARG A 141 30.93 19.50 3.97
CA ARG A 141 31.47 18.37 3.18
C ARG A 141 30.63 17.09 3.33
N PHE A 142 29.93 16.94 4.46
CA PHE A 142 29.13 15.76 4.76
C PHE A 142 27.76 15.83 4.07
N ILE A 143 27.45 14.82 3.25
CA ILE A 143 26.17 14.73 2.54
C ILE A 143 24.98 14.72 3.52
N MET A 144 25.12 14.06 4.68
CA MET A 144 24.05 13.98 5.68
C MET A 144 23.69 15.34 6.26
N HIS A 145 24.68 16.20 6.50
CA HIS A 145 24.42 17.59 6.90
C HIS A 145 23.67 18.37 5.83
N ARG A 146 24.05 18.24 4.56
CA ARG A 146 23.36 18.95 3.46
C ARG A 146 21.93 18.44 3.27
N LEU A 147 21.68 17.15 3.45
CA LEU A 147 20.31 16.59 3.50
C LEU A 147 19.51 17.15 4.68
N SER A 148 20.12 17.22 5.86
CA SER A 148 19.52 17.83 7.04
C SER A 148 19.24 19.32 6.86
N ALA A 149 20.13 20.05 6.15
CA ALA A 149 19.93 21.44 5.81
C ALA A 149 18.67 21.63 4.93
N VAL A 150 18.41 20.76 3.96
CA VAL A 150 17.15 20.80 3.18
C VAL A 150 15.91 20.69 4.09
N VAL A 151 15.92 19.73 5.03
CA VAL A 151 14.82 19.52 5.98
C VAL A 151 14.64 20.72 6.92
N LEU A 152 15.75 21.28 7.41
CA LEU A 152 15.74 22.46 8.26
C LEU A 152 15.25 23.70 7.52
N VAL A 153 15.65 23.92 6.27
CA VAL A 153 15.15 25.02 5.43
C VAL A 153 13.63 24.94 5.34
N LYS A 154 13.08 23.74 5.05
CA LYS A 154 11.62 23.54 5.03
C LYS A 154 10.98 23.94 6.36
N LYS A 155 11.46 23.37 7.47
CA LYS A 155 10.86 23.61 8.79
C LYS A 155 10.96 25.09 9.20
N PHE A 156 12.12 25.72 8.94
CA PHE A 156 12.35 27.13 9.21
C PHE A 156 11.36 28.03 8.45
N ILE A 157 11.14 27.82 7.15
CA ILE A 157 10.22 28.64 6.33
C ILE A 157 8.75 28.46 6.74
N LEU A 158 8.39 27.24 7.16
CA LEU A 158 7.02 26.94 7.59
C LEU A 158 6.70 27.53 8.97
N GLU A 159 7.67 27.59 9.87
CA GLU A 159 7.46 28.06 11.26
C GLU A 159 7.85 29.52 11.50
N VAL A 160 8.81 30.06 10.75
CA VAL A 160 9.28 31.43 10.92
C VAL A 160 8.57 32.34 9.92
N GLU A 161 7.71 33.24 10.40
CA GLU A 161 6.93 34.15 9.55
C GLU A 161 7.78 35.27 8.91
N LYS A 162 8.79 35.77 9.62
CA LYS A 162 9.73 36.80 9.12
C LYS A 162 10.92 36.17 8.41
N ASP A 163 11.49 36.87 7.43
CA ASP A 163 12.76 36.49 6.78
C ASP A 163 12.78 35.10 6.09
N LYS A 164 11.63 34.63 5.60
CA LYS A 164 11.52 33.35 4.88
C LYS A 164 12.53 33.21 3.74
N HIS A 165 12.85 34.32 3.06
CA HIS A 165 13.80 34.38 1.93
C HIS A 165 15.27 34.38 2.33
N ALA A 166 15.62 34.43 3.62
CA ALA A 166 17.01 34.45 4.04
C ALA A 166 17.79 33.24 3.49
N LEU A 167 17.18 32.06 3.54
CA LEU A 167 17.81 30.80 3.11
C LEU A 167 17.66 30.48 1.60
N GLU A 168 17.10 31.40 0.81
CA GLU A 168 16.82 31.16 -0.62
C GLU A 168 18.09 30.84 -1.42
N GLY A 169 19.16 31.61 -1.23
CA GLY A 169 20.44 31.38 -1.93
C GLY A 169 21.06 30.02 -1.58
N LEU A 170 20.94 29.59 -0.32
CA LEU A 170 21.41 28.28 0.11
C LEU A 170 20.60 27.16 -0.55
N PHE A 171 19.27 27.28 -0.56
CA PHE A 171 18.39 26.27 -1.15
C PHE A 171 18.61 26.14 -2.66
N LYS A 172 18.80 27.26 -3.37
CA LYS A 172 19.18 27.28 -4.78
C LYS A 172 20.50 26.51 -5.01
N ALA A 173 21.49 26.65 -4.13
CA ALA A 173 22.73 25.88 -4.20
C ALA A 173 22.52 24.37 -3.94
N LEU A 174 21.64 24.00 -2.99
CA LEU A 174 21.32 22.60 -2.66
C LEU A 174 20.57 21.88 -3.81
N ILE A 175 19.75 22.59 -4.58
CA ILE A 175 19.13 22.06 -5.81
C ILE A 175 20.20 21.70 -6.85
N GLU A 176 21.34 22.39 -6.83
CA GLU A 176 22.46 22.21 -7.77
C GLU A 176 23.62 21.40 -7.17
N ASP A 177 23.40 20.75 -6.03
CA ASP A 177 24.43 20.01 -5.29
C ASP A 177 25.11 18.94 -6.16
N ALA A 178 26.40 18.72 -5.94
CA ALA A 178 27.14 17.66 -6.63
C ALA A 178 26.55 16.26 -6.35
N SER A 179 25.96 16.05 -5.16
CA SER A 179 25.31 14.80 -4.77
C SER A 179 23.87 14.73 -5.30
N LEU A 180 23.58 13.67 -6.05
CA LEU A 180 22.24 13.40 -6.60
C LEU A 180 21.16 13.32 -5.51
N ILE A 181 21.50 12.75 -4.34
CA ILE A 181 20.54 12.55 -3.26
C ILE A 181 20.11 13.89 -2.65
N VAL A 182 21.03 14.86 -2.56
CA VAL A 182 20.74 16.21 -2.07
C VAL A 182 19.86 16.96 -3.07
N ARG A 183 20.22 16.93 -4.37
CA ARG A 183 19.40 17.54 -5.44
C ARG A 183 17.96 17.02 -5.41
N LYS A 184 17.81 15.69 -5.38
CA LYS A 184 16.50 15.02 -5.34
C LYS A 184 15.70 15.42 -4.10
N LYS A 185 16.33 15.40 -2.92
CA LYS A 185 15.66 15.80 -1.67
C LYS A 185 15.20 17.26 -1.74
N ALA A 186 16.04 18.18 -2.20
CA ALA A 186 15.67 19.59 -2.37
C ALA A 186 14.52 19.77 -3.37
N LEU A 187 14.58 19.12 -4.53
CA LEU A 187 13.52 19.19 -5.55
C LEU A 187 12.17 18.63 -5.10
N SER A 188 12.15 17.67 -4.16
CA SER A 188 10.90 17.16 -3.60
C SER A 188 10.23 18.08 -2.57
N GLU A 189 10.91 19.12 -2.08
CA GLU A 189 10.32 20.05 -1.10
C GLU A 189 9.49 21.14 -1.81
N VAL A 190 8.30 20.76 -2.28
CA VAL A 190 7.38 21.63 -3.02
C VAL A 190 6.97 22.89 -2.27
N GLU A 191 6.86 22.84 -0.94
CA GLU A 191 6.51 24.02 -0.13
C GLU A 191 7.64 25.06 -0.13
N VAL A 192 8.90 24.60 -0.15
CA VAL A 192 10.07 25.48 -0.23
C VAL A 192 10.21 26.05 -1.64
N LEU A 193 10.02 25.22 -2.66
CA LEU A 193 9.98 25.67 -4.06
C LEU A 193 8.91 26.75 -4.27
N ALA A 194 7.70 26.55 -3.76
CA ALA A 194 6.61 27.52 -3.85
C ALA A 194 6.91 28.84 -3.12
N CYS A 195 7.70 28.79 -2.05
CA CYS A 195 8.14 29.99 -1.34
C CYS A 195 9.20 30.78 -2.13
N PHE A 196 10.10 30.10 -2.83
CA PHE A 196 11.32 30.70 -3.40
C PHE A 196 11.32 30.94 -4.89
N TYR A 197 10.38 30.36 -5.62
CA TYR A 197 10.33 30.47 -7.08
C TYR A 197 8.99 31.02 -7.52
N GLN A 198 9.04 32.06 -8.34
CA GLN A 198 7.88 32.57 -9.09
C GLN A 198 7.78 31.86 -10.44
N GLU A 199 6.65 32.00 -11.14
CA GLU A 199 6.39 31.33 -12.42
C GLU A 199 7.57 31.40 -13.42
N PRO A 200 8.18 32.56 -13.73
CA PRO A 200 9.29 32.61 -14.70
C PRO A 200 10.53 31.82 -14.30
N GLU A 201 10.76 31.67 -12.99
CA GLU A 201 11.89 30.93 -12.43
C GLU A 201 11.57 29.43 -12.34
N LEU A 202 10.32 29.08 -12.04
CA LEU A 202 9.83 27.70 -12.10
C LEU A 202 9.96 27.12 -13.51
N LEU A 203 9.58 27.87 -14.55
CA LEU A 203 9.73 27.41 -15.95
C LEU A 203 11.19 27.03 -16.25
N LYS A 204 12.15 27.90 -15.89
CA LYS A 204 13.58 27.64 -16.07
C LYS A 204 14.07 26.48 -15.22
N LEU A 205 13.57 26.35 -14.00
CA LEU A 205 13.92 25.27 -13.10
C LEU A 205 13.46 23.92 -13.67
N VAL A 206 12.23 23.82 -14.18
CA VAL A 206 11.72 22.59 -14.82
C VAL A 206 12.61 22.18 -15.99
N GLU A 207 12.94 23.11 -16.90
CA GLU A 207 13.84 22.84 -18.02
C GLU A 207 15.24 22.39 -17.55
N LYS A 208 15.78 23.06 -16.54
CA LYS A 208 17.08 22.69 -15.95
C LYS A 208 17.05 21.29 -15.34
N VAL A 209 16.00 20.96 -14.59
CA VAL A 209 15.86 19.64 -13.96
C VAL A 209 15.69 18.56 -15.01
N LEU A 210 14.85 18.78 -16.03
CA LEU A 210 14.68 17.83 -17.12
C LEU A 210 15.92 17.70 -18.01
N GLY A 211 16.81 18.69 -18.00
CA GLY A 211 18.12 18.67 -18.65
C GLY A 211 19.27 18.08 -17.81
N ASP A 212 19.03 17.63 -16.57
CA ASP A 212 20.07 17.03 -15.73
C ASP A 212 20.66 15.76 -16.40
N PRO A 213 21.98 15.53 -16.34
CA PRO A 213 22.58 14.33 -16.95
C PRO A 213 22.06 13.02 -16.35
N GLU A 214 21.59 13.02 -15.10
CA GLU A 214 21.15 11.82 -14.39
C GLU A 214 19.62 11.69 -14.47
N ASP A 215 19.12 10.62 -15.07
CA ASP A 215 17.68 10.35 -15.16
C ASP A 215 16.99 10.29 -13.79
N SER A 216 17.66 9.75 -12.78
CA SER A 216 17.14 9.72 -11.42
C SER A 216 16.85 11.11 -10.84
N VAL A 217 17.57 12.16 -11.28
CA VAL A 217 17.32 13.56 -10.91
C VAL A 217 16.29 14.17 -11.86
N ARG A 218 16.42 13.95 -13.18
CA ARG A 218 15.44 14.43 -14.15
C ARG A 218 14.01 14.06 -13.78
N SER A 219 13.77 12.87 -13.23
CA SER A 219 12.45 12.40 -12.79
C SER A 219 11.75 13.32 -11.76
N PHE A 220 12.48 14.26 -11.14
CA PHE A 220 11.95 15.22 -10.19
C PHE A 220 11.40 16.48 -10.86
N PHE A 221 11.43 16.60 -12.20
CA PHE A 221 10.86 17.74 -12.94
C PHE A 221 9.37 17.97 -12.63
N VAL A 222 8.65 16.92 -12.25
CA VAL A 222 7.22 16.96 -11.92
C VAL A 222 6.91 17.86 -10.73
N TYR A 223 7.82 18.00 -9.76
CA TYR A 223 7.60 18.80 -8.56
C TYR A 223 7.54 20.30 -8.87
N PRO A 224 8.57 20.94 -9.47
CA PRO A 224 8.46 22.34 -9.87
C PRO A 224 7.39 22.56 -10.95
N LEU A 225 7.12 21.59 -11.82
CA LEU A 225 6.05 21.69 -12.83
C LEU A 225 4.66 21.80 -12.17
N SER A 226 4.43 21.07 -11.06
CA SER A 226 3.14 21.08 -10.35
C SER A 226 2.79 22.42 -9.68
N LEU A 227 3.77 23.32 -9.53
CA LEU A 227 3.61 24.63 -8.91
C LEU A 227 3.22 25.73 -9.89
N LEU A 228 3.19 25.42 -11.19
CA LEU A 228 2.81 26.41 -12.20
C LEU A 228 1.34 26.81 -12.06
N PRO A 229 1.00 28.10 -12.26
CA PRO A 229 -0.36 28.58 -12.15
C PRO A 229 -1.23 28.16 -13.34
N ALA A 230 -2.54 28.05 -13.11
CA ALA A 230 -3.51 27.65 -14.13
C ALA A 230 -3.78 28.76 -15.17
N ASN A 231 -2.91 28.86 -16.17
CA ASN A 231 -2.99 29.85 -17.25
C ASN A 231 -2.53 29.28 -18.62
N ARG A 232 -2.70 30.06 -19.69
CA ARG A 232 -2.32 29.65 -21.06
C ARG A 232 -0.82 29.43 -21.25
N VAL A 233 0.03 30.24 -20.61
CA VAL A 233 1.50 30.11 -20.70
C VAL A 233 1.93 28.77 -20.12
N SER A 234 1.45 28.46 -18.92
CA SER A 234 1.67 27.20 -18.24
C SER A 234 1.11 26.02 -19.02
N ALA A 235 -0.06 26.12 -19.65
CA ALA A 235 -0.58 25.03 -20.49
C ALA A 235 0.32 24.71 -21.70
N LEU A 236 0.80 25.73 -22.41
CA LEU A 236 1.76 25.55 -23.52
C LEU A 236 3.09 24.99 -23.03
N PHE A 237 3.51 25.36 -21.83
CA PHE A 237 4.72 24.83 -21.21
C PHE A 237 4.56 23.37 -20.76
N HIS A 238 3.43 23.02 -20.15
CA HIS A 238 3.10 21.65 -19.75
C HIS A 238 3.15 20.69 -20.95
N ILE A 239 2.56 21.05 -22.10
CA ILE A 239 2.64 20.19 -23.28
C ILE A 239 4.06 20.11 -23.86
N LYS A 240 4.82 21.21 -23.85
CA LYS A 240 6.23 21.20 -24.24
C LYS A 240 7.04 20.21 -23.38
N ILE A 241 6.94 20.34 -22.06
CA ILE A 241 7.65 19.48 -21.10
C ILE A 241 7.18 18.04 -21.20
N PHE A 242 5.88 17.79 -21.37
CA PHE A 242 5.36 16.45 -21.57
C PHE A 242 5.90 15.82 -22.86
N LYS A 243 6.03 16.59 -23.95
CA LYS A 243 6.67 16.11 -25.18
C LYS A 243 8.13 15.75 -24.97
N GLU A 244 8.90 16.58 -24.27
CA GLU A 244 10.31 16.31 -23.97
C GLU A 244 10.46 15.05 -23.09
N ALA A 245 9.68 14.94 -22.00
CA ALA A 245 9.73 13.81 -21.10
C ALA A 245 9.22 12.50 -21.73
N SER A 246 8.18 12.56 -22.57
CA SER A 246 7.62 11.37 -23.26
C SER A 246 8.48 10.86 -24.41
N THR A 247 9.43 11.65 -24.90
CA THR A 247 10.38 11.26 -25.97
C THR A 247 11.80 11.05 -25.46
N ASP A 248 11.98 11.05 -24.14
CA ASP A 248 13.27 10.91 -23.49
C ASP A 248 13.98 9.58 -23.82
N HIS A 249 15.30 9.60 -23.88
CA HIS A 249 16.11 8.42 -24.11
C HIS A 249 15.98 7.39 -22.97
N SER A 250 15.87 7.85 -21.72
CA SER A 250 15.64 7.00 -20.55
C SER A 250 14.17 6.66 -20.42
N TRP A 251 13.88 5.36 -20.37
CA TRP A 251 12.52 4.87 -20.18
C TRP A 251 11.94 5.27 -18.82
N GLN A 252 12.79 5.55 -17.82
CA GLN A 252 12.36 6.00 -16.50
C GLN A 252 11.71 7.38 -16.58
N ILE A 253 12.24 8.27 -17.43
CA ILE A 253 11.66 9.60 -17.66
C ILE A 253 10.37 9.49 -18.47
N ARG A 254 10.33 8.65 -19.51
CA ARG A 254 9.09 8.38 -20.25
C ARG A 254 8.02 7.78 -19.34
N SER A 255 8.41 6.89 -18.44
CA SER A 255 7.52 6.34 -17.41
C SER A 255 7.06 7.44 -16.45
N LYS A 256 7.96 8.33 -16.01
CA LYS A 256 7.62 9.47 -15.14
C LYS A 256 6.67 10.46 -15.82
N ALA A 257 6.79 10.64 -17.13
CA ALA A 257 5.86 11.46 -17.92
C ALA A 257 4.41 10.95 -17.81
N THR A 258 4.20 9.65 -17.59
CA THR A 258 2.85 9.10 -17.42
C THR A 258 2.11 9.66 -16.20
N GLU A 259 2.83 10.09 -15.16
CA GLU A 259 2.24 10.65 -13.94
C GLU A 259 1.65 12.05 -14.16
N ILE A 260 2.15 12.80 -15.14
CA ILE A 260 1.69 14.17 -15.44
C ILE A 260 0.66 14.23 -16.57
N ILE A 261 0.24 13.09 -17.13
CA ILE A 261 -0.71 13.06 -18.27
C ILE A 261 -2.01 13.77 -17.89
N LYS A 262 -2.58 13.42 -16.72
CA LYS A 262 -3.85 13.97 -16.25
C LYS A 262 -3.77 15.48 -16.10
N ASP A 263 -2.76 15.99 -15.40
CA ASP A 263 -2.61 17.42 -15.16
C ASP A 263 -2.36 18.15 -16.47
N THR A 264 -1.43 17.67 -17.31
CA THR A 264 -1.16 18.24 -18.64
C THR A 264 -2.42 18.28 -19.51
N ALA A 265 -3.25 17.23 -19.48
CA ALA A 265 -4.51 17.20 -20.21
C ALA A 265 -5.49 18.27 -19.71
N VAL A 266 -5.66 18.42 -18.40
CA VAL A 266 -6.51 19.47 -17.81
C VAL A 266 -6.02 20.86 -18.23
N TYR A 267 -4.73 21.12 -18.15
CA TYR A 267 -4.14 22.40 -18.57
C TYR A 267 -4.39 22.69 -20.06
N VAL A 268 -4.08 21.73 -20.92
CA VAL A 268 -4.24 21.84 -22.38
C VAL A 268 -5.69 22.10 -22.74
N TYR A 269 -6.62 21.22 -22.32
CA TYR A 269 -8.02 21.34 -22.71
C TYR A 269 -8.70 22.58 -22.14
N ARG A 270 -8.24 23.11 -21.00
CA ARG A 270 -8.81 24.31 -20.39
C ARG A 270 -8.25 25.62 -20.96
N TYR A 271 -6.96 25.68 -21.27
CA TYR A 271 -6.28 26.96 -21.59
C TYR A 271 -5.62 27.01 -22.97
N ALA A 272 -5.41 25.88 -23.63
CA ALA A 272 -4.84 25.75 -24.97
C ALA A 272 -5.49 24.59 -25.77
N PRO A 273 -6.83 24.59 -25.96
CA PRO A 273 -7.57 23.47 -26.54
C PRO A 273 -7.13 23.09 -27.96
N GLU A 274 -6.51 24.02 -28.70
CA GLU A 274 -5.88 23.75 -30.00
C GLU A 274 -4.79 22.66 -29.94
N GLU A 275 -4.17 22.46 -28.77
CA GLU A 275 -3.15 21.44 -28.53
C GLU A 275 -3.75 20.07 -28.10
N GLY A 276 -5.07 19.95 -28.02
CA GLY A 276 -5.76 18.72 -27.60
C GLY A 276 -5.39 17.50 -28.46
N THR A 277 -5.23 17.68 -29.77
CA THR A 277 -4.78 16.59 -30.66
C THR A 277 -3.33 16.20 -30.38
N ALA A 278 -2.46 17.18 -30.11
CA ALA A 278 -1.04 16.93 -29.86
C ALA A 278 -0.83 16.13 -28.57
N ILE A 279 -1.55 16.46 -27.48
CA ILE A 279 -1.46 15.67 -26.24
C ILE A 279 -1.94 14.23 -26.45
N LEU A 280 -3.03 13.99 -27.20
CA LEU A 280 -3.50 12.64 -27.49
C LEU A 280 -2.47 11.81 -28.28
N GLN A 281 -1.73 12.44 -29.21
CA GLN A 281 -0.64 11.79 -29.94
C GLN A 281 0.54 11.42 -29.03
N LEU A 282 0.87 12.28 -28.06
CA LEU A 282 1.90 11.99 -27.06
C LEU A 282 1.48 10.89 -26.08
N ILE A 283 0.20 10.84 -25.69
CA ILE A 283 -0.32 9.71 -24.89
C ILE A 283 -0.22 8.41 -25.69
N GLU A 284 -0.56 8.44 -26.98
CA GLU A 284 -0.44 7.25 -27.82
C GLU A 284 1.00 6.74 -27.93
N SER A 285 2.00 7.63 -27.99
CA SER A 285 3.41 7.23 -28.04
C SER A 285 3.84 6.48 -26.77
N LEU A 286 3.31 6.86 -25.60
CA LEU A 286 3.55 6.17 -24.32
C LEU A 286 2.80 4.84 -24.23
N VAL A 287 1.55 4.79 -24.70
CA VAL A 287 0.76 3.55 -24.78
C VAL A 287 1.38 2.54 -25.76
N THR A 288 2.17 3.01 -26.72
CA THR A 288 2.89 2.18 -27.70
C THR A 288 4.39 2.12 -27.49
N ASP A 289 4.87 2.54 -26.32
CA ASP A 289 6.29 2.61 -26.02
C ASP A 289 7.00 1.26 -26.21
N LYS A 290 8.28 1.29 -26.57
CA LYS A 290 9.10 0.08 -26.69
C LYS A 290 9.20 -0.68 -25.36
N GLU A 291 9.23 0.02 -24.23
CA GLU A 291 9.34 -0.56 -22.90
C GLU A 291 7.98 -0.91 -22.30
N GLU A 292 7.82 -2.15 -21.87
CA GLU A 292 6.56 -2.63 -21.27
C GLU A 292 6.17 -1.88 -20.00
N MET A 293 7.14 -1.41 -19.20
CA MET A 293 6.86 -0.64 -17.99
C MET A 293 6.24 0.70 -18.33
N VAL A 294 6.68 1.38 -19.39
CA VAL A 294 6.08 2.66 -19.80
C VAL A 294 4.63 2.44 -20.25
N ARG A 295 4.38 1.40 -21.06
CA ARG A 295 3.03 1.03 -21.52
C ARG A 295 2.11 0.65 -20.35
N GLU A 296 2.61 -0.08 -19.36
CA GLU A 296 1.88 -0.44 -18.13
C GLU A 296 1.44 0.82 -17.36
N HIS A 297 2.36 1.74 -17.09
CA HIS A 297 2.04 2.97 -16.36
C HIS A 297 1.08 3.87 -17.16
N ALA A 298 1.26 3.99 -18.48
CA ALA A 298 0.35 4.73 -19.35
C ALA A 298 -1.06 4.12 -19.32
N ALA A 299 -1.20 2.81 -19.50
CA ALA A 299 -2.50 2.13 -19.43
C ALA A 299 -3.19 2.31 -18.07
N LYS A 300 -2.42 2.39 -16.97
CA LYS A 300 -2.94 2.61 -15.63
C LYS A 300 -3.56 4.00 -15.44
N THR A 301 -3.04 5.05 -16.08
CA THR A 301 -3.48 6.44 -15.84
C THR A 301 -4.65 6.89 -16.72
N MET A 302 -5.03 6.11 -17.72
CA MET A 302 -6.08 6.43 -18.70
C MET A 302 -7.41 6.84 -18.07
N HIS A 303 -7.85 6.17 -17.00
CA HIS A 303 -9.10 6.49 -16.30
C HIS A 303 -9.11 7.91 -15.70
N GLN A 304 -7.95 8.37 -15.22
CA GLN A 304 -7.82 9.70 -14.62
C GLN A 304 -7.96 10.80 -15.67
N VAL A 305 -7.45 10.55 -16.89
CA VAL A 305 -7.58 11.48 -18.02
C VAL A 305 -9.04 11.61 -18.43
N LEU A 306 -9.75 10.49 -18.57
CA LEU A 306 -11.17 10.51 -18.93
C LEU A 306 -12.01 11.22 -17.86
N ALA A 307 -11.74 10.95 -16.58
CA ALA A 307 -12.43 11.59 -15.47
C ALA A 307 -12.24 13.11 -15.48
N ALA A 308 -11.05 13.59 -15.85
CA ALA A 308 -10.72 15.01 -15.84
C ALA A 308 -11.08 15.74 -17.15
N VAL A 309 -11.09 15.04 -18.28
CA VAL A 309 -11.32 15.57 -19.63
C VAL A 309 -12.25 14.61 -20.41
N PRO A 310 -13.58 14.67 -20.19
CA PRO A 310 -14.55 13.77 -20.81
C PRO A 310 -14.52 13.75 -22.34
N GLU A 311 -14.09 14.83 -22.99
CA GLU A 311 -13.95 14.96 -24.44
C GLU A 311 -12.94 13.97 -25.03
N THR A 312 -12.08 13.36 -24.20
CA THR A 312 -11.08 12.37 -24.62
C THR A 312 -11.61 10.94 -24.73
N LYS A 313 -12.89 10.71 -24.38
CA LYS A 313 -13.52 9.36 -24.26
C LYS A 313 -13.14 8.38 -25.36
N GLU A 314 -13.41 8.71 -26.60
CA GLU A 314 -13.18 7.80 -27.73
C GLU A 314 -11.71 7.38 -27.84
N ARG A 315 -10.78 8.32 -27.62
CA ARG A 315 -9.35 8.05 -27.72
C ARG A 315 -8.83 7.26 -26.54
N ILE A 316 -9.31 7.56 -25.33
CA ILE A 316 -8.95 6.81 -24.13
C ILE A 316 -9.44 5.36 -24.21
N LEU A 317 -10.68 5.14 -24.65
CA LEU A 317 -11.21 3.79 -24.86
C LEU A 317 -10.38 3.01 -25.90
N TYR A 318 -9.96 3.66 -26.99
CA TYR A 318 -9.05 3.07 -27.97
C TYR A 318 -7.68 2.69 -27.35
N PHE A 319 -7.10 3.54 -26.50
CA PHE A 319 -5.82 3.24 -25.85
C PHE A 319 -5.91 2.04 -24.90
N VAL A 320 -7.02 1.92 -24.16
CA VAL A 320 -7.26 0.79 -23.25
C VAL A 320 -7.49 -0.51 -24.04
N ASP A 321 -8.21 -0.43 -25.16
CA ASP A 321 -8.37 -1.56 -26.07
C ASP A 321 -7.01 -2.04 -26.65
N LYS A 322 -6.14 -1.10 -27.01
CA LYS A 322 -4.77 -1.39 -27.42
C LYS A 322 -3.95 -2.07 -26.31
N ALA A 323 -4.02 -1.55 -25.08
CA ALA A 323 -3.33 -2.14 -23.93
C ALA A 323 -3.80 -3.57 -23.62
N SER A 324 -5.06 -3.89 -23.88
CA SER A 324 -5.57 -5.26 -23.66
C SER A 324 -5.13 -6.26 -24.73
N THR A 325 -4.61 -5.82 -25.88
CA THR A 325 -4.00 -6.71 -26.90
C THR A 325 -2.47 -6.70 -26.81
N ASP A 326 -1.91 -6.07 -25.76
CA ASP A 326 -0.46 -5.90 -25.66
C ASP A 326 0.28 -7.25 -25.65
N LYS A 327 1.45 -7.28 -26.28
CA LYS A 327 2.33 -8.47 -26.31
C LYS A 327 2.77 -8.90 -24.91
N SER A 328 2.91 -7.96 -23.97
CA SER A 328 3.32 -8.23 -22.60
C SER A 328 2.10 -8.51 -21.72
N PRO A 329 2.02 -9.70 -21.08
CA PRO A 329 0.98 -9.98 -20.10
C PRO A 329 0.96 -8.98 -18.94
N ARG A 330 2.09 -8.34 -18.64
CA ARG A 330 2.20 -7.31 -17.59
C ARG A 330 1.30 -6.11 -17.89
N VAL A 331 1.28 -5.66 -19.14
CA VAL A 331 0.41 -4.56 -19.59
C VAL A 331 -1.04 -5.02 -19.64
N ARG A 332 -1.32 -6.21 -20.17
CA ARG A 332 -2.70 -6.72 -20.22
C ARG A 332 -3.30 -6.90 -18.82
N LYS A 333 -2.49 -7.31 -17.84
CA LYS A 333 -2.91 -7.50 -16.44
C LYS A 333 -3.39 -6.21 -15.77
N ILE A 334 -2.90 -5.01 -16.13
CA ILE A 334 -3.40 -3.77 -15.51
C ILE A 334 -4.77 -3.33 -16.06
N VAL A 335 -5.14 -3.80 -17.25
CA VAL A 335 -6.34 -3.34 -17.95
C VAL A 335 -7.64 -3.58 -17.17
N PRO A 336 -7.89 -4.72 -16.50
CA PRO A 336 -9.10 -4.91 -15.70
C PRO A 336 -9.30 -3.87 -14.60
N GLU A 337 -8.21 -3.47 -13.93
CA GLU A 337 -8.25 -2.41 -12.93
C GLU A 337 -8.63 -1.07 -13.57
N THR A 338 -7.99 -0.72 -14.70
CA THR A 338 -8.31 0.49 -15.47
C THR A 338 -9.76 0.48 -15.96
N LEU A 339 -10.28 -0.64 -16.48
CA LEU A 339 -11.66 -0.77 -16.94
C LEU A 339 -12.66 -0.58 -15.80
N SER A 340 -12.37 -1.16 -14.63
CA SER A 340 -13.21 -0.97 -13.45
C SER A 340 -13.30 0.49 -13.03
N ALA A 341 -12.20 1.24 -13.13
CA ALA A 341 -12.20 2.68 -12.85
C ALA A 341 -12.90 3.49 -13.96
N LEU A 342 -12.72 3.13 -15.23
CA LEU A 342 -13.37 3.78 -16.37
C LEU A 342 -14.90 3.63 -16.36
N ALA A 343 -15.41 2.50 -15.86
CA ALA A 343 -16.84 2.23 -15.76
C ALA A 343 -17.60 3.26 -14.89
N GLU A 344 -16.91 4.09 -14.10
CA GLU A 344 -17.52 5.20 -13.36
C GLU A 344 -17.82 6.43 -14.22
N PHE A 345 -17.17 6.55 -15.38
CA PHE A 345 -17.17 7.77 -16.21
C PHE A 345 -17.80 7.58 -17.60
N ILE A 346 -18.25 6.38 -17.93
CA ILE A 346 -18.92 6.09 -19.21
C ILE A 346 -20.34 5.57 -18.98
N SER A 347 -21.19 5.67 -20.01
CA SER A 347 -22.57 5.19 -19.91
C SER A 347 -22.63 3.66 -19.89
N LYS A 348 -23.78 3.11 -19.54
CA LYS A 348 -24.01 1.67 -19.59
C LYS A 348 -23.88 1.16 -21.03
N GLU A 349 -24.43 1.87 -22.00
CA GLU A 349 -24.37 1.54 -23.43
C GLU A 349 -22.93 1.54 -23.95
N ASP A 350 -22.13 2.56 -23.59
CA ASP A 350 -20.70 2.60 -23.92
C ASP A 350 -19.96 1.42 -23.26
N SER A 351 -20.32 1.06 -22.03
CA SER A 351 -19.72 -0.08 -21.34
C SER A 351 -20.01 -1.40 -22.05
N GLU A 352 -21.24 -1.60 -22.53
CA GLU A 352 -21.64 -2.77 -23.31
C GLU A 352 -20.86 -2.85 -24.63
N LEU A 353 -20.68 -1.73 -25.32
CA LEU A 353 -19.99 -1.66 -26.61
C LEU A 353 -18.46 -1.80 -26.50
N PHE A 354 -17.84 -1.24 -25.46
CA PHE A 354 -16.39 -1.13 -25.36
C PHE A 354 -15.76 -2.00 -24.26
N ILE A 355 -16.31 -1.98 -23.04
CA ILE A 355 -15.71 -2.71 -21.91
C ILE A 355 -15.93 -4.22 -22.08
N PHE A 356 -17.12 -4.67 -22.52
CA PHE A 356 -17.42 -6.11 -22.57
C PHE A 356 -16.54 -6.89 -23.53
N PRO A 357 -16.31 -6.43 -24.78
CA PRO A 357 -15.43 -7.16 -25.69
C PRO A 357 -14.02 -7.31 -25.12
N ILE A 358 -13.52 -6.30 -24.41
CA ILE A 358 -12.20 -6.35 -23.76
C ILE A 358 -12.21 -7.36 -22.62
N ILE A 359 -13.20 -7.32 -21.72
CA ILE A 359 -13.30 -8.28 -20.61
C ILE A 359 -13.39 -9.72 -21.12
N ARG A 360 -14.21 -9.99 -22.14
CA ARG A 360 -14.31 -11.33 -22.74
C ARG A 360 -12.97 -11.83 -23.24
N ARG A 361 -12.23 -10.98 -23.95
CA ARG A 361 -10.89 -11.31 -24.44
C ARG A 361 -9.92 -11.59 -23.29
N LEU A 362 -9.91 -10.76 -22.25
CA LEU A 362 -9.03 -10.93 -21.10
C LEU A 362 -9.40 -12.14 -20.22
N LEU A 363 -10.66 -12.57 -20.21
CA LEU A 363 -11.08 -13.83 -19.58
C LEU A 363 -10.62 -15.06 -20.36
N THR A 364 -10.36 -14.92 -21.66
CA THR A 364 -9.78 -15.97 -22.52
C THR A 364 -8.27 -15.82 -22.72
N ASP A 365 -7.62 -14.95 -21.94
CA ASP A 365 -6.18 -14.67 -22.08
C ASP A 365 -5.32 -15.92 -21.84
N ASP A 366 -4.22 -16.05 -22.58
CA ASP A 366 -3.28 -17.16 -22.44
C ASP A 366 -2.53 -17.09 -21.10
N ASN A 367 -2.34 -15.88 -20.56
CA ASN A 367 -1.71 -15.65 -19.28
C ASN A 367 -2.71 -15.82 -18.12
N THR A 368 -2.42 -16.78 -17.24
CA THR A 368 -3.26 -17.06 -16.07
C THR A 368 -3.37 -15.85 -15.13
N ALA A 369 -2.32 -15.04 -14.94
CA ALA A 369 -2.39 -13.90 -14.03
C ALA A 369 -3.30 -12.77 -14.57
N THR A 370 -3.29 -12.54 -15.88
CA THR A 370 -4.23 -11.61 -16.54
C THR A 370 -5.67 -12.08 -16.39
N LYS A 371 -5.94 -13.37 -16.66
CA LYS A 371 -7.26 -13.96 -16.41
C LYS A 371 -7.69 -13.74 -14.97
N MET A 372 -6.81 -14.06 -14.02
CA MET A 372 -7.14 -13.94 -12.60
C MET A 372 -7.44 -12.51 -12.16
N GLU A 373 -6.66 -11.54 -12.63
CA GLU A 373 -6.94 -10.13 -12.35
C GLU A 373 -8.30 -9.72 -12.93
N THR A 374 -8.58 -10.11 -14.18
CA THR A 374 -9.86 -9.84 -14.85
C THR A 374 -11.03 -10.39 -14.07
N ILE A 375 -10.92 -11.66 -13.67
CA ILE A 375 -11.91 -12.36 -12.89
C ILE A 375 -12.13 -11.64 -11.53
N SER A 376 -11.07 -11.19 -10.87
CA SER A 376 -11.17 -10.48 -9.57
C SER A 376 -11.93 -9.15 -9.67
N LYS A 377 -11.87 -8.48 -10.83
CA LYS A 377 -12.56 -7.21 -11.11
C LYS A 377 -13.95 -7.39 -11.71
N LEU A 378 -14.38 -8.61 -12.04
CA LEU A 378 -15.74 -8.84 -12.55
C LEU A 378 -16.81 -8.36 -11.57
N ARG A 379 -16.56 -8.48 -10.25
CA ARG A 379 -17.52 -8.03 -9.24
C ARG A 379 -17.75 -6.52 -9.26
N SER A 380 -16.70 -5.72 -9.37
CA SER A 380 -16.83 -4.24 -9.41
C SER A 380 -17.41 -3.76 -10.73
N LEU A 381 -17.14 -4.49 -11.80
CA LEU A 381 -17.77 -4.28 -13.10
C LEU A 381 -19.25 -4.70 -13.07
N TYR A 382 -19.62 -5.75 -12.33
CA TYR A 382 -21.00 -6.26 -12.29
C TYR A 382 -22.06 -5.21 -11.99
N ASP A 383 -21.83 -4.42 -10.96
CA ASP A 383 -22.80 -3.42 -10.52
C ASP A 383 -23.00 -2.30 -11.56
N LYS A 384 -22.06 -2.13 -12.49
CA LYS A 384 -22.10 -1.12 -13.57
C LYS A 384 -22.65 -1.67 -14.88
N LEU A 385 -22.39 -2.95 -15.16
CA LEU A 385 -22.64 -3.56 -16.45
C LEU A 385 -23.99 -4.31 -16.53
N GLY A 386 -24.50 -4.81 -15.40
CA GLY A 386 -25.73 -5.61 -15.36
C GLY A 386 -25.52 -7.12 -15.59
N SER A 387 -26.57 -7.90 -15.33
CA SER A 387 -26.50 -9.37 -15.16
C SER A 387 -26.25 -10.17 -16.44
N SER A 388 -26.82 -9.77 -17.58
CA SER A 388 -26.73 -10.50 -18.87
C SER A 388 -25.31 -10.50 -19.44
N ALA A 389 -24.60 -9.40 -19.27
CA ALA A 389 -23.24 -9.17 -19.72
C ALA A 389 -22.22 -10.17 -19.15
N ILE A 390 -22.27 -10.34 -17.83
CA ILE A 390 -21.30 -11.12 -17.07
C ILE A 390 -21.63 -12.59 -17.18
N THR A 391 -22.91 -12.92 -17.21
CA THR A 391 -23.42 -14.23 -17.60
C THR A 391 -22.79 -14.72 -18.90
N GLU A 392 -22.76 -13.90 -19.96
CA GLU A 392 -22.11 -14.29 -21.22
C GLU A 392 -20.57 -14.32 -21.09
N ALA A 393 -19.98 -13.42 -20.32
CA ALA A 393 -18.53 -13.36 -20.11
C ALA A 393 -17.98 -14.53 -19.26
N LEU A 394 -18.79 -15.12 -18.38
CA LEU A 394 -18.42 -16.26 -17.54
C LEU A 394 -18.42 -17.60 -18.26
N ALA A 395 -19.07 -17.70 -19.43
CA ALA A 395 -19.09 -18.95 -20.21
C ALA A 395 -17.69 -19.53 -20.49
N PRO A 396 -16.68 -18.76 -20.95
CA PRO A 396 -15.31 -19.26 -21.11
C PRO A 396 -14.62 -19.64 -19.78
N VAL A 397 -15.04 -19.04 -18.65
CA VAL A 397 -14.49 -19.33 -17.31
C VAL A 397 -14.84 -20.74 -16.86
N ILE A 398 -15.97 -21.31 -17.33
CA ILE A 398 -16.34 -22.71 -17.07
C ILE A 398 -15.27 -23.66 -17.62
N ASN A 399 -14.72 -23.39 -18.81
CA ASN A 399 -13.68 -24.24 -19.39
C ASN A 399 -12.40 -24.25 -18.55
N ASP A 400 -12.11 -23.17 -17.82
CA ASP A 400 -10.96 -23.10 -16.92
C ASP A 400 -11.12 -23.96 -15.65
N LEU A 401 -12.33 -24.41 -15.30
CA LEU A 401 -12.53 -25.46 -14.30
C LEU A 401 -11.98 -26.83 -14.77
N GLU A 402 -11.71 -27.00 -16.06
CA GLU A 402 -11.04 -28.19 -16.60
C GLU A 402 -9.53 -27.96 -16.82
N SER A 403 -8.98 -26.81 -16.37
CA SER A 403 -7.55 -26.50 -16.50
C SER A 403 -6.67 -27.55 -15.83
N THR A 404 -5.51 -27.86 -16.43
CA THR A 404 -4.49 -28.75 -15.82
C THR A 404 -3.92 -28.18 -14.52
N SER A 405 -3.92 -26.85 -14.37
CA SER A 405 -3.46 -26.15 -13.17
C SER A 405 -4.56 -26.12 -12.10
N TRP A 406 -4.34 -26.84 -11.00
CA TRP A 406 -5.26 -26.84 -9.85
C TRP A 406 -5.43 -25.46 -9.21
N ARG A 407 -4.41 -24.59 -9.31
CA ARG A 407 -4.49 -23.20 -8.82
C ARG A 407 -5.46 -22.38 -9.65
N THR A 408 -5.47 -22.58 -10.97
CA THR A 408 -6.42 -21.93 -11.88
C THR A 408 -7.84 -22.35 -11.53
N ARG A 409 -8.10 -23.65 -11.31
CA ARG A 409 -9.42 -24.15 -10.90
C ARG A 409 -9.92 -23.53 -9.59
N ILE A 410 -9.08 -23.49 -8.55
CA ILE A 410 -9.41 -22.82 -7.27
C ILE A 410 -9.75 -21.36 -7.47
N ALA A 411 -8.96 -20.67 -8.27
CA ALA A 411 -9.08 -19.24 -8.43
C ALA A 411 -10.35 -18.88 -9.23
N VAL A 412 -10.74 -19.72 -10.19
CA VAL A 412 -12.05 -19.68 -10.84
C VAL A 412 -13.19 -19.93 -9.83
N LEU A 413 -13.09 -20.97 -9.00
CA LEU A 413 -14.10 -21.28 -7.98
C LEU A 413 -14.37 -20.09 -7.03
N ARG A 414 -13.31 -19.47 -6.50
CA ARG A 414 -13.39 -18.26 -5.65
C ARG A 414 -14.14 -17.11 -6.30
N SER A 415 -14.08 -17.06 -7.61
CA SER A 415 -14.65 -15.98 -8.38
C SER A 415 -16.12 -16.22 -8.70
N ILE A 416 -16.50 -17.48 -8.93
CA ILE A 416 -17.91 -17.86 -8.96
C ILE A 416 -18.57 -17.54 -7.62
N ALA A 417 -17.91 -17.82 -6.49
CA ALA A 417 -18.44 -17.46 -5.17
C ALA A 417 -18.60 -15.95 -4.99
N SER A 418 -17.60 -15.15 -5.37
CA SER A 418 -17.66 -13.69 -5.23
C SER A 418 -18.81 -13.06 -6.05
N LEU A 419 -19.22 -13.72 -7.14
CA LEU A 419 -20.35 -13.34 -7.98
C LEU A 419 -21.69 -13.95 -7.53
N SER A 420 -21.71 -14.85 -6.54
CA SER A 420 -22.93 -15.57 -6.12
C SER A 420 -24.07 -14.66 -5.65
N ARG A 421 -23.75 -13.48 -5.09
CA ARG A 421 -24.78 -12.49 -4.68
C ARG A 421 -25.41 -11.75 -5.86
N GLN A 422 -24.74 -11.79 -6.99
CA GLN A 422 -25.00 -10.96 -8.15
C GLN A 422 -25.70 -11.79 -9.24
N ILE A 423 -25.22 -13.01 -9.51
CA ILE A 423 -25.82 -13.91 -10.50
C ILE A 423 -27.20 -14.43 -10.07
N GLU A 424 -28.10 -14.61 -11.04
CA GLU A 424 -29.39 -15.23 -10.79
C GLU A 424 -29.22 -16.71 -10.42
N LYS A 425 -30.01 -17.19 -9.45
CA LYS A 425 -30.01 -18.61 -9.02
C LYS A 425 -30.25 -19.56 -10.19
N THR A 426 -31.18 -19.19 -11.07
CA THR A 426 -31.54 -19.92 -12.30
C THR A 426 -30.33 -20.07 -13.22
N TYR A 427 -29.57 -18.98 -13.43
CA TYR A 427 -28.37 -19.00 -14.24
C TYR A 427 -27.29 -19.93 -13.66
N PHE A 428 -27.01 -19.82 -12.35
CA PHE A 428 -26.06 -20.72 -11.69
C PHE A 428 -26.48 -22.18 -11.87
N ASN A 429 -27.75 -22.50 -11.60
CA ASN A 429 -28.27 -23.87 -11.67
C ASN A 429 -28.19 -24.47 -13.08
N LEU A 430 -28.43 -23.64 -14.11
CA LEU A 430 -28.44 -24.06 -15.50
C LEU A 430 -27.02 -24.20 -16.09
N HIS A 431 -26.10 -23.31 -15.73
CA HIS A 431 -24.81 -23.19 -16.43
C HIS A 431 -23.58 -23.53 -15.58
N LEU A 432 -23.60 -23.27 -14.27
CA LEU A 432 -22.40 -23.37 -13.41
C LEU A 432 -22.43 -24.57 -12.46
N ARG A 433 -23.61 -24.96 -11.99
CA ARG A 433 -23.81 -25.99 -10.95
C ARG A 433 -23.08 -27.29 -11.25
N ALA A 434 -23.29 -27.88 -12.44
CA ALA A 434 -22.65 -29.15 -12.79
C ALA A 434 -21.12 -29.07 -12.75
N ALA A 435 -20.54 -28.00 -13.29
CA ALA A 435 -19.09 -27.81 -13.34
C ALA A 435 -18.49 -27.54 -11.95
N VAL A 436 -19.16 -26.73 -11.12
CA VAL A 436 -18.74 -26.47 -9.74
C VAL A 436 -18.80 -27.76 -8.93
N PHE A 437 -19.91 -28.51 -8.96
CA PHE A 437 -20.06 -29.71 -8.15
C PHE A 437 -19.15 -30.86 -8.59
N LYS A 438 -18.77 -30.94 -9.88
CA LYS A 438 -17.76 -31.88 -10.36
C LYS A 438 -16.42 -31.73 -9.61
N MET A 439 -16.08 -30.52 -9.14
CA MET A 439 -14.85 -30.25 -8.40
C MET A 439 -14.78 -31.00 -7.05
N PHE A 440 -15.90 -31.50 -6.50
CA PHE A 440 -15.87 -32.38 -5.32
C PHE A 440 -15.22 -33.73 -5.58
N THR A 441 -15.04 -34.10 -6.85
CA THR A 441 -14.36 -35.33 -7.30
C THR A 441 -12.99 -35.04 -7.94
N ASP A 442 -12.48 -33.81 -7.81
CA ASP A 442 -11.18 -33.41 -8.35
C ASP A 442 -10.04 -34.27 -7.78
N PRO A 443 -9.03 -34.66 -8.58
CA PRO A 443 -7.90 -35.44 -8.08
C PRO A 443 -7.11 -34.73 -6.96
N VAL A 444 -7.09 -33.39 -6.93
CA VAL A 444 -6.33 -32.57 -5.99
C VAL A 444 -7.17 -32.20 -4.77
N TRP A 445 -6.72 -32.60 -3.58
CA TRP A 445 -7.40 -32.31 -2.31
C TRP A 445 -7.69 -30.82 -2.09
N ALA A 446 -6.73 -29.95 -2.41
CA ALA A 446 -6.90 -28.51 -2.24
C ALA A 446 -8.10 -27.97 -3.03
N VAL A 447 -8.37 -28.49 -4.23
CA VAL A 447 -9.54 -28.11 -5.03
C VAL A 447 -10.82 -28.60 -4.35
N ARG A 448 -10.86 -29.86 -3.91
CA ARG A 448 -12.02 -30.45 -3.20
C ARG A 448 -12.35 -29.71 -1.90
N LYS A 449 -11.33 -29.28 -1.16
CA LYS A 449 -11.50 -28.45 0.04
C LYS A 449 -12.04 -27.07 -0.32
N GLU A 450 -11.52 -26.44 -1.38
CA GLU A 450 -11.96 -25.12 -1.80
C GLU A 450 -13.43 -25.13 -2.25
N VAL A 451 -13.85 -26.09 -3.08
CA VAL A 451 -15.25 -26.16 -3.54
C VAL A 451 -16.25 -26.32 -2.37
N ALA A 452 -15.86 -27.00 -1.28
CA ALA A 452 -16.68 -27.09 -0.07
C ALA A 452 -16.97 -25.71 0.54
N VAL A 453 -15.94 -24.87 0.67
CA VAL A 453 -16.07 -23.48 1.15
C VAL A 453 -16.97 -22.68 0.20
N ILE A 454 -16.74 -22.81 -1.10
CA ILE A 454 -17.45 -22.06 -2.15
C ILE A 454 -18.94 -22.41 -2.18
N VAL A 455 -19.31 -23.69 -2.05
CA VAL A 455 -20.71 -24.10 -1.99
C VAL A 455 -21.41 -23.59 -0.71
N ALA A 456 -20.71 -23.55 0.42
CA ALA A 456 -21.24 -22.95 1.65
C ALA A 456 -21.47 -21.43 1.50
N GLU A 457 -20.54 -20.72 0.86
CA GLU A 457 -20.68 -19.29 0.54
C GLU A 457 -21.85 -19.03 -0.42
N ILE A 458 -21.96 -19.81 -1.50
CA ILE A 458 -23.09 -19.73 -2.44
C ILE A 458 -24.40 -20.03 -1.72
N GLY A 459 -24.44 -21.04 -0.85
CA GLY A 459 -25.60 -21.37 -0.02
C GLY A 459 -26.03 -20.21 0.88
N THR A 460 -25.07 -19.46 1.42
CA THR A 460 -25.35 -18.25 2.22
C THR A 460 -25.99 -17.14 1.37
N SER A 461 -25.60 -17.02 0.11
CA SER A 461 -26.20 -16.07 -0.84
C SER A 461 -27.58 -16.52 -1.35
N PHE A 462 -27.75 -17.81 -1.64
CA PHE A 462 -28.97 -18.35 -2.25
C PHE A 462 -30.03 -18.86 -1.26
N GLY A 463 -29.66 -19.05 0.01
CA GLY A 463 -30.54 -19.46 1.09
C GLY A 463 -30.65 -20.98 1.28
N ALA A 464 -31.22 -21.37 2.43
CA ALA A 464 -31.35 -22.76 2.85
C ALA A 464 -32.18 -23.63 1.89
N GLU A 465 -33.23 -23.05 1.29
CA GLU A 465 -34.07 -23.75 0.32
C GLU A 465 -33.24 -24.25 -0.88
N TRP A 466 -32.33 -23.40 -1.39
CA TRP A 466 -31.44 -23.77 -2.48
C TRP A 466 -30.45 -24.88 -2.06
N LEU A 467 -29.91 -24.81 -0.84
CA LEU A 467 -29.06 -25.89 -0.33
C LEU A 467 -29.80 -27.23 -0.32
N VAL A 468 -31.06 -27.24 0.11
CA VAL A 468 -31.89 -28.45 0.19
C VAL A 468 -32.28 -28.98 -1.19
N SER A 469 -32.73 -28.12 -2.09
CA SER A 469 -33.27 -28.55 -3.39
C SER A 469 -32.18 -28.79 -4.45
N GLU A 470 -31.07 -28.04 -4.40
CA GLU A 470 -30.07 -28.04 -5.47
C GLU A 470 -28.73 -28.65 -5.02
N ALA A 471 -28.24 -28.31 -3.82
CA ALA A 471 -26.91 -28.73 -3.38
C ALA A 471 -26.87 -30.13 -2.75
N LEU A 472 -27.75 -30.39 -1.78
CA LEU A 472 -27.79 -31.67 -1.04
C LEU A 472 -27.91 -32.90 -1.96
N PRO A 473 -28.78 -32.92 -3.00
CA PRO A 473 -28.88 -34.09 -3.86
C PRO A 473 -27.54 -34.50 -4.49
N HIS A 474 -26.74 -33.52 -4.93
CA HIS A 474 -25.41 -33.78 -5.49
C HIS A 474 -24.38 -34.17 -4.43
N LEU A 475 -24.50 -33.64 -3.21
CA LEU A 475 -23.62 -34.03 -2.11
C LEU A 475 -23.91 -35.47 -1.66
N GLU A 476 -25.17 -35.92 -1.62
CA GLU A 476 -25.51 -37.29 -1.22
C GLU A 476 -24.88 -38.36 -2.15
N ASP A 477 -24.67 -38.06 -3.43
CA ASP A 477 -23.90 -38.92 -4.35
C ASP A 477 -22.46 -39.14 -3.88
N LEU A 478 -21.84 -38.12 -3.29
CA LEU A 478 -20.47 -38.19 -2.75
C LEU A 478 -20.40 -39.07 -1.50
N LYS A 479 -21.40 -38.95 -0.62
CA LYS A 479 -21.53 -39.75 0.62
C LYS A 479 -21.61 -41.24 0.32
N SER A 480 -22.32 -41.62 -0.75
CA SER A 480 -22.48 -43.01 -1.18
C SER A 480 -21.36 -43.49 -2.12
N SER A 481 -20.36 -42.66 -2.39
CA SER A 481 -19.30 -42.98 -3.35
C SER A 481 -18.41 -44.12 -2.87
N ARG A 482 -18.02 -45.01 -3.80
CA ARG A 482 -17.04 -46.07 -3.53
C ARG A 482 -15.65 -45.50 -3.18
N HIS A 483 -15.31 -44.33 -3.69
CA HIS A 483 -14.04 -43.66 -3.40
C HIS A 483 -14.12 -42.89 -2.07
N TYR A 484 -13.32 -43.30 -1.10
CA TYR A 484 -13.29 -42.68 0.23
C TYR A 484 -12.97 -41.18 0.19
N ALA A 485 -12.15 -40.74 -0.78
CA ALA A 485 -11.83 -39.33 -0.96
C ALA A 485 -13.05 -38.45 -1.29
N HIS A 486 -14.05 -38.99 -1.99
CA HIS A 486 -15.31 -38.29 -2.27
C HIS A 486 -16.20 -38.24 -1.02
N ARG A 487 -16.20 -39.31 -0.22
CA ARG A 487 -16.89 -39.30 1.09
C ARG A 487 -16.27 -38.27 2.04
N ILE A 488 -14.95 -38.10 2.02
CA ILE A 488 -14.28 -37.00 2.73
C ILE A 488 -14.71 -35.63 2.19
N SER A 489 -14.87 -35.47 0.88
CA SER A 489 -15.42 -34.23 0.29
C SER A 489 -16.82 -33.91 0.82
N TYR A 490 -17.69 -34.91 0.95
CA TYR A 490 -19.01 -34.73 1.58
C TYR A 490 -18.89 -34.21 3.01
N VAL A 491 -18.07 -34.87 3.83
CA VAL A 491 -17.84 -34.46 5.23
C VAL A 491 -17.33 -33.02 5.30
N THR A 492 -16.42 -32.66 4.39
CA THR A 492 -15.86 -31.30 4.32
C THR A 492 -16.94 -30.28 3.93
N ALA A 493 -17.76 -30.57 2.92
CA ALA A 493 -18.88 -29.71 2.52
C ALA A 493 -19.90 -29.52 3.65
N ALA A 494 -20.29 -30.61 4.31
CA ALA A 494 -21.20 -30.57 5.45
C ALA A 494 -20.62 -29.72 6.60
N ALA A 495 -19.33 -29.87 6.89
CA ALA A 495 -18.65 -29.07 7.91
C ALA A 495 -18.64 -27.57 7.56
N GLU A 496 -18.29 -27.21 6.32
CA GLU A 496 -18.27 -25.81 5.86
C GLU A 496 -19.67 -25.18 5.88
N ILE A 497 -20.70 -25.93 5.48
CA ILE A 497 -22.09 -25.47 5.58
C ILE A 497 -22.44 -25.24 7.06
N LEU A 498 -22.17 -26.18 7.96
CA LEU A 498 -22.49 -26.09 9.39
C LEU A 498 -21.70 -25.03 10.19
N LYS A 499 -20.80 -24.27 9.56
CA LYS A 499 -20.16 -23.11 10.19
C LYS A 499 -21.10 -21.91 10.36
N THR A 500 -22.21 -21.88 9.63
CA THR A 500 -23.25 -20.86 9.76
C THR A 500 -24.54 -21.45 10.32
N LEU A 501 -25.41 -20.61 10.90
CA LEU A 501 -26.65 -21.05 11.52
C LEU A 501 -27.74 -21.29 10.45
N TRP A 502 -28.13 -22.54 10.27
CA TRP A 502 -29.17 -22.98 9.32
C TRP A 502 -30.47 -23.40 10.01
N PRO A 503 -31.59 -23.59 9.28
CA PRO A 503 -32.79 -24.20 9.85
C PRO A 503 -32.49 -25.58 10.48
N THR A 504 -33.14 -25.88 11.60
CA THR A 504 -32.93 -27.10 12.39
C THR A 504 -33.10 -28.37 11.55
N GLU A 505 -34.01 -28.37 10.57
CA GLU A 505 -34.23 -29.49 9.66
C GLU A 505 -32.99 -29.79 8.82
N LEU A 506 -32.35 -28.76 8.24
CA LEU A 506 -31.12 -28.92 7.45
C LEU A 506 -29.97 -29.39 8.33
N GLN A 507 -29.84 -28.82 9.53
CA GLN A 507 -28.82 -29.24 10.50
C GLN A 507 -28.98 -30.73 10.85
N LYS A 508 -30.19 -31.19 11.16
CA LYS A 508 -30.49 -32.61 11.47
C LYS A 508 -30.17 -33.56 10.32
N VAL A 509 -30.44 -33.16 9.08
CA VAL A 509 -30.09 -33.97 7.89
C VAL A 509 -28.58 -34.16 7.79
N LEU A 510 -27.81 -33.07 7.91
CA LEU A 510 -26.35 -33.13 7.87
C LEU A 510 -25.77 -33.88 9.08
N ALA A 511 -26.32 -33.66 10.28
CA ALA A 511 -25.95 -34.36 11.50
C ALA A 511 -26.13 -35.88 11.37
N GLY A 512 -27.30 -36.31 10.89
CA GLY A 512 -27.60 -37.73 10.67
C GLY A 512 -26.66 -38.37 9.65
N ALA A 513 -26.29 -37.64 8.60
CA ALA A 513 -25.32 -38.12 7.62
C ALA A 513 -23.90 -38.25 8.19
N LEU A 514 -23.44 -37.27 8.98
CA LEU A 514 -22.16 -37.33 9.68
C LEU A 514 -22.11 -38.47 10.70
N ALA A 515 -23.19 -38.69 11.45
CA ALA A 515 -23.31 -39.82 12.37
C ALA A 515 -23.22 -41.18 11.66
N GLY A 516 -23.77 -41.29 10.44
CA GLY A 516 -23.60 -42.47 9.60
C GLY A 516 -22.14 -42.67 9.17
N LEU A 517 -21.48 -41.61 8.69
CA LEU A 517 -20.08 -41.65 8.25
C LEU A 517 -19.06 -41.81 9.40
N ALA A 518 -19.46 -41.52 10.64
CA ALA A 518 -18.66 -41.84 11.83
C ALA A 518 -18.42 -43.36 11.97
N ARG A 519 -19.21 -44.19 11.28
CA ARG A 519 -19.05 -45.66 11.23
C ARG A 519 -18.52 -46.16 9.88
N ASP A 520 -17.93 -45.28 9.06
CA ASP A 520 -17.40 -45.65 7.74
C ASP A 520 -16.30 -46.72 7.86
N PRO A 521 -16.24 -47.71 6.95
CA PRO A 521 -15.19 -48.73 6.98
C PRO A 521 -13.77 -48.16 6.82
N VAL A 522 -13.62 -46.95 6.27
CA VAL A 522 -12.32 -46.32 6.00
C VAL A 522 -11.97 -45.31 7.12
N PRO A 523 -10.89 -45.54 7.90
CA PRO A 523 -10.54 -44.67 9.03
C PRO A 523 -10.33 -43.19 8.66
N GLN A 524 -9.84 -42.88 7.46
CA GLN A 524 -9.64 -41.50 7.00
C GLN A 524 -10.97 -40.73 6.88
N VAL A 525 -12.07 -41.42 6.54
CA VAL A 525 -13.41 -40.80 6.50
C VAL A 525 -13.86 -40.50 7.92
N ARG A 526 -13.74 -41.47 8.84
CA ARG A 526 -14.07 -41.28 10.26
C ARG A 526 -13.24 -40.17 10.92
N GLN A 527 -11.95 -40.07 10.57
CA GLN A 527 -11.08 -38.99 11.02
C GLN A 527 -11.54 -37.62 10.50
N ALA A 528 -11.99 -37.53 9.24
CA ALA A 528 -12.56 -36.30 8.71
C ALA A 528 -13.84 -35.91 9.45
N VAL A 529 -14.71 -36.88 9.80
CA VAL A 529 -15.92 -36.63 10.59
C VAL A 529 -15.54 -36.09 11.97
N ALA A 530 -14.53 -36.67 12.61
CA ALA A 530 -14.02 -36.19 13.89
C ALA A 530 -13.62 -34.72 13.81
N VAL A 531 -12.82 -34.33 12.82
CA VAL A 531 -12.40 -32.93 12.62
C VAL A 531 -13.58 -32.00 12.31
N ALA A 532 -14.51 -32.44 11.47
CA ALA A 532 -15.70 -31.66 11.11
C ALA A 532 -16.57 -31.35 12.34
N VAL A 533 -16.82 -32.36 13.17
CA VAL A 533 -17.70 -32.27 14.34
C VAL A 533 -17.03 -31.55 15.51
N THR A 534 -15.71 -31.67 15.69
CA THR A 534 -14.99 -30.90 16.72
C THR A 534 -14.98 -29.40 16.41
N GLY A 535 -14.88 -29.01 15.13
CA GLY A 535 -14.83 -27.62 14.68
C GLY A 535 -16.17 -26.94 14.38
N GLY A 536 -17.28 -27.69 14.25
CA GLY A 536 -18.60 -27.16 13.84
C GLY A 536 -19.56 -26.85 14.99
N ILE A 537 -20.64 -26.11 14.66
CA ILE A 537 -21.79 -25.86 15.55
C ILE A 537 -22.86 -26.92 15.24
N LEU A 538 -22.93 -27.97 16.06
CA LEU A 538 -23.85 -29.10 15.87
C LEU A 538 -24.39 -29.56 17.23
N GLU A 539 -25.71 -29.67 17.37
CA GLU A 539 -26.34 -30.13 18.62
C GLU A 539 -26.01 -31.60 18.91
N GLU A 540 -25.98 -32.44 17.88
CA GLU A 540 -25.70 -33.88 17.97
C GLU A 540 -24.19 -34.20 18.10
N LYS A 541 -23.35 -33.18 18.28
CA LYS A 541 -21.89 -33.29 18.36
C LYS A 541 -21.43 -34.35 19.36
N ASP A 542 -21.93 -34.30 20.58
CA ASP A 542 -21.48 -35.20 21.66
C ASP A 542 -21.78 -36.66 21.36
N GLN A 543 -22.93 -36.94 20.74
CA GLN A 543 -23.31 -38.30 20.35
C GLN A 543 -22.38 -38.85 19.26
N ILE A 544 -22.00 -38.03 18.29
CA ILE A 544 -21.08 -38.43 17.23
C ILE A 544 -19.66 -38.62 17.79
N LEU A 545 -19.21 -37.73 18.67
CA LEU A 545 -17.90 -37.83 19.31
C LEU A 545 -17.78 -39.07 20.19
N GLN A 546 -18.84 -39.47 20.89
CA GLN A 546 -18.83 -40.71 21.69
C GLN A 546 -18.50 -41.93 20.82
N ILE A 547 -19.08 -42.04 19.62
CA ILE A 547 -18.78 -43.12 18.67
C ILE A 547 -17.30 -43.09 18.28
N LEU A 548 -16.74 -41.91 18.04
CA LEU A 548 -15.36 -41.73 17.56
C LEU A 548 -14.30 -41.84 18.67
N HIS A 549 -14.69 -41.65 19.93
CA HIS A 549 -13.81 -41.83 21.10
C HIS A 549 -13.51 -43.30 21.38
N GLU A 550 -14.44 -44.16 21.00
CA GLU A 550 -14.39 -45.63 21.12
C GLU A 550 -13.85 -46.30 19.84
N ASP A 551 -13.38 -45.52 18.86
CA ASP A 551 -12.88 -46.02 17.57
C ASP A 551 -11.61 -46.88 17.72
N ASP A 552 -11.48 -47.90 16.87
CA ASP A 552 -10.35 -48.83 16.88
C ASP A 552 -9.07 -48.24 16.27
N HIS A 553 -9.17 -47.17 15.50
CA HIS A 553 -8.04 -46.53 14.83
C HIS A 553 -7.48 -45.35 15.64
N PRO A 554 -6.21 -45.38 16.10
CA PRO A 554 -5.64 -44.35 16.97
C PRO A 554 -5.69 -42.92 16.40
N GLY A 555 -5.64 -42.77 15.07
CA GLY A 555 -5.75 -41.48 14.40
C GLY A 555 -7.15 -40.85 14.52
N VAL A 556 -8.21 -41.66 14.58
CA VAL A 556 -9.60 -41.20 14.72
C VAL A 556 -9.84 -40.75 16.17
N VAL A 557 -9.43 -41.56 17.13
CA VAL A 557 -9.48 -41.23 18.57
C VAL A 557 -8.70 -39.95 18.86
N ARG A 558 -7.53 -39.76 18.24
CA ARG A 558 -6.75 -38.53 18.39
C ARG A 558 -7.48 -37.32 17.82
N ALA A 559 -7.99 -37.40 16.59
CA ALA A 559 -8.69 -36.29 15.94
C ALA A 559 -9.98 -35.89 16.68
N SER A 560 -10.70 -36.85 17.24
CA SER A 560 -11.94 -36.61 18.02
C SER A 560 -11.72 -35.96 19.38
N ARG A 561 -10.47 -35.91 19.85
CA ARG A 561 -10.06 -35.29 21.12
C ARG A 561 -9.30 -33.98 20.95
N MET A 562 -8.83 -33.65 19.74
CA MET A 562 -8.24 -32.35 19.45
C MET A 562 -9.35 -31.36 19.05
N GLY A 563 -9.46 -30.25 19.79
CA GLY A 563 -10.22 -29.08 19.33
C GLY A 563 -9.58 -28.47 18.07
N PRO A 564 -10.25 -27.52 17.39
CA PRO A 564 -9.72 -26.93 16.16
C PRO A 564 -8.37 -26.28 16.44
N GLY A 565 -7.31 -26.82 15.83
CA GLY A 565 -5.97 -26.22 15.78
C GLY A 565 -5.84 -25.26 14.62
#